data_AF-R8APU4-F1
#
_entry.id   AF-R8APU4-F1
#
_cell.length_a   1.000
_cell.length_b   1.000
_cell.length_c   1.000
_cell.angle_alpha   90.00
_cell.angle_beta   90.00
_cell.angle_gamma   90.00
#
_symmetry.space_group_name_H-M   'P 1'
#
loop_
_entity.id
_entity.type
_entity.pdbx_description
1 polymer ?
#
loop_
_entity_poly.entity_id
_entity_poly.type
_entity_poly.pdbx_seq_one_letter_code
_entity_poly.pdbx_strand_id
1 'polypeptide(L)'
;GVAVIVSVTDWLTPFYPDPTVNPLHAAWPDELNDAVIAKIRDLCANSHPMLVARAEWAELQLLSEIGLPTKQCDLLAASNIQTLFDVVRREPSALTKVKGIGEKTAREIHAFCMQHVREWMRQYDKECRQTAA
;
A
#
# COMPACT_ATOMS: atom_id res chain seq x y z
N GLY A 1 7.63 21.62 21.80
CA GLY A 1 7.71 20.75 20.61
C GLY A 1 6.35 20.12 20.38
N VAL A 2 6.00 19.84 19.13
CA VAL A 2 4.81 19.07 18.76
C VAL A 2 5.23 17.60 18.65
N ALA A 3 4.46 16.70 19.23
CA ALA A 3 4.60 15.27 19.03
C ALA A 3 3.33 14.72 18.36
N VAL A 4 3.50 13.87 17.34
CA VAL A 4 2.41 13.19 16.64
C VAL A 4 2.63 11.68 16.80
N ILE A 5 1.59 10.99 17.25
CA ILE A 5 1.57 9.52 17.27
C ILE A 5 1.07 9.07 15.90
N VAL A 6 1.86 8.24 15.24
CA VAL A 6 1.54 7.68 13.92
C VAL A 6 1.32 6.18 14.08
N SER A 7 0.15 5.70 13.70
CA SER A 7 -0.12 4.27 13.59
C SER A 7 0.39 3.78 12.24
N VAL A 8 0.81 2.52 12.15
CA VAL A 8 1.36 1.94 10.93
C VAL A 8 0.47 0.79 10.48
N THR A 9 0.11 0.78 9.19
CA THR A 9 -0.64 -0.34 8.60
C THR A 9 0.26 -1.56 8.37
N ASP A 10 -0.32 -2.72 8.09
CA ASP A 10 0.46 -3.90 7.68
C ASP A 10 1.21 -3.69 6.35
N TRP A 11 0.84 -2.66 5.59
CA TRP A 11 1.51 -2.19 4.36
C TRP A 11 2.55 -1.09 4.60
N LEU A 12 3.03 -0.94 5.84
CA LEU A 12 4.08 0.03 6.21
C LEU A 12 3.73 1.47 5.85
N THR A 13 2.43 1.76 5.73
CA THR A 13 1.93 3.10 5.42
C THR A 13 1.54 3.79 6.72
N PRO A 14 1.94 5.06 6.93
CA PRO A 14 1.53 5.82 8.09
C PRO A 14 0.03 6.12 8.02
N PHE A 15 -0.65 5.94 9.14
CA PHE A 15 -2.01 6.36 9.37
C PHE A 15 -1.99 7.54 10.34
N TYR A 16 -2.37 8.70 9.82
CA TYR A 16 -2.42 9.94 10.58
C TYR A 16 -3.83 10.18 11.14
N PRO A 17 -3.95 10.90 12.27
CA PRO A 17 -5.23 11.40 12.74
C PRO A 17 -5.94 12.23 11.66
N ASP A 18 -7.27 12.29 11.72
CA ASP A 18 -8.04 13.09 10.76
C ASP A 18 -7.55 14.56 10.79
N PRO A 19 -7.30 15.19 9.63
CA PRO A 19 -6.82 16.58 9.56
C PRO A 19 -7.76 17.59 10.22
N THR A 20 -9.07 17.29 10.28
CA THR A 20 -10.05 18.12 11.00
C THR A 20 -9.89 18.06 12.51
N VAL A 21 -9.22 17.02 13.02
CA VAL A 21 -8.91 16.81 14.44
C VAL A 21 -7.49 17.28 14.77
N ASN A 22 -6.57 17.25 13.80
CA ASN A 22 -5.19 17.74 13.96
C ASN A 22 -4.87 18.91 13.01
N PRO A 23 -5.07 20.16 13.43
CA PRO A 23 -4.88 21.35 12.58
C PRO A 23 -3.41 21.55 12.14
N LEU A 24 -2.47 20.81 12.73
CA LEU A 24 -1.05 20.88 12.38
C LEU A 24 -0.74 20.21 11.04
N HIS A 25 -1.65 19.42 10.48
CA HIS A 25 -1.48 18.84 9.13
C HIS A 25 -1.16 19.89 8.07
N ALA A 26 -1.76 21.08 8.17
CA ALA A 26 -1.52 22.18 7.22
C ALA A 26 -0.12 22.79 7.32
N ALA A 27 0.60 22.54 8.42
CA ALA A 27 1.94 23.05 8.66
C ALA A 27 3.03 21.96 8.50
N TRP A 28 2.67 20.77 8.04
CA TRP A 28 3.64 19.69 7.85
C TRP A 28 4.55 19.97 6.66
N PRO A 29 5.87 19.74 6.78
CA PRO A 29 6.77 19.75 5.63
C PRO A 29 6.32 18.70 4.61
N ASP A 30 6.42 19.04 3.32
CA ASP A 30 6.05 18.12 2.23
C ASP A 30 6.82 16.79 2.32
N GLU A 31 8.08 16.86 2.72
CA GLU A 31 9.00 15.71 2.85
C GLU A 31 8.75 14.85 4.10
N LEU A 32 7.92 15.31 5.05
CA LEU A 32 7.72 14.61 6.32
C LEU A 32 7.17 13.21 6.10
N ASN A 33 6.21 13.05 5.18
CA ASN A 33 5.59 11.77 4.95
C ASN A 33 6.58 10.73 4.42
N ASP A 34 7.48 11.14 3.52
CA ASP A 34 8.49 10.26 2.94
C ASP A 34 9.54 9.87 3.98
N ALA A 35 9.96 10.82 4.83
CA ALA A 35 10.85 10.56 5.95
C ALA A 35 10.23 9.58 6.97
N VAL A 36 8.93 9.71 7.24
CA VAL A 36 8.18 8.80 8.13
C VAL A 36 8.11 7.40 7.50
N ILE A 37 7.79 7.28 6.21
CA ILE A 37 7.76 5.98 5.51
C ILE A 37 9.13 5.31 5.54
N ALA A 38 10.20 6.05 5.24
CA ALA A 38 11.57 5.54 5.32
C ALA A 38 11.90 5.05 6.73
N LYS A 39 11.51 5.80 7.76
CA LYS A 39 11.76 5.40 9.15
C LYS A 39 10.94 4.18 9.57
N ILE A 40 9.70 4.07 9.13
CA ILE A 40 8.86 2.87 9.37
C ILE A 40 9.53 1.64 8.75
N ARG A 41 9.98 1.72 7.50
CA ARG A 41 10.66 0.60 6.82
C ARG A 41 11.94 0.19 7.54
N ASP A 42 12.78 1.15 7.93
CA ASP A 42 14.00 0.92 8.71
C ASP A 42 13.72 0.18 10.03
N LEU A 43 12.72 0.62 10.80
CA LEU A 43 12.33 -0.02 12.05
C LEU A 43 11.74 -1.43 11.85
N CYS A 44 11.02 -1.65 10.74
CA CYS A 44 10.43 -2.93 10.40
C CYS A 44 11.41 -3.92 9.75
N ALA A 45 12.53 -3.46 9.20
CA ALA A 45 13.46 -4.33 8.46
C ALA A 45 13.95 -5.53 9.28
N ASN A 46 14.25 -5.31 10.57
CA ASN A 46 14.74 -6.37 11.45
C ASN A 46 13.63 -7.24 12.05
N SER A 47 12.48 -6.63 12.36
CA SER A 47 11.41 -7.29 13.11
C SER A 47 10.36 -7.96 12.20
N HIS A 48 10.12 -7.40 11.03
CA HIS A 48 9.10 -7.81 10.07
C HIS A 48 9.62 -7.75 8.62
N PRO A 49 10.75 -8.43 8.29
CA PRO A 49 11.39 -8.35 6.98
C PRO A 49 10.45 -8.73 5.82
N MET A 50 9.55 -9.69 6.04
CA MET A 50 8.55 -10.09 5.05
C MET A 50 7.60 -8.94 4.67
N LEU A 51 7.22 -8.08 5.62
CA LEU A 51 6.35 -6.93 5.32
C LEU A 51 7.07 -5.89 4.45
N VAL A 52 8.36 -5.68 4.70
CA VAL A 52 9.21 -4.78 3.90
C VAL A 52 9.36 -5.34 2.48
N ALA A 53 9.77 -6.61 2.36
CA ALA A 53 9.92 -7.28 1.07
C ALA A 53 8.60 -7.28 0.27
N ARG A 54 7.46 -7.50 0.94
CA ARG A 54 6.13 -7.47 0.31
C ARG A 54 5.80 -6.09 -0.24
N ALA A 55 6.06 -5.03 0.53
CA ALA A 55 5.79 -3.67 0.10
C ALA A 55 6.65 -3.28 -1.10
N GLU A 56 7.96 -3.54 -1.04
CA GLU A 56 8.90 -3.26 -2.13
C GLU A 56 8.56 -4.03 -3.40
N TRP A 57 8.25 -5.32 -3.28
CA TRP A 57 7.80 -6.11 -4.42
C TRP A 57 6.52 -5.53 -5.05
N ALA A 58 5.52 -5.20 -4.23
CA ALA A 58 4.25 -4.69 -4.70
C ALA A 58 4.36 -3.29 -5.36
N GLU A 59 5.33 -2.47 -4.96
CA GLU A 59 5.64 -1.18 -5.58
C GLU A 59 6.16 -1.34 -7.03
N LEU A 60 6.77 -2.48 -7.34
CA LEU A 60 7.28 -2.79 -8.67
C LEU A 60 6.24 -3.45 -9.59
N GLN A 61 5.11 -3.91 -9.06
CA GLN A 61 4.10 -4.61 -9.86
C GLN A 61 3.12 -3.61 -10.48
N LEU A 62 3.22 -3.35 -11.78
CA LEU A 62 2.24 -2.53 -12.49
C LEU A 62 0.91 -3.28 -12.65
N LEU A 63 -0.21 -2.58 -12.41
CA LEU A 63 -1.55 -3.16 -12.51
C LEU A 63 -1.85 -3.74 -13.90
N SER A 64 -1.33 -3.08 -14.95
CA SER A 64 -1.44 -3.55 -16.33
C SER A 64 -0.68 -4.84 -16.62
N GLU A 65 0.42 -5.08 -15.91
CA GLU A 65 1.29 -6.23 -16.13
C GLU A 65 0.79 -7.47 -15.38
N ILE A 66 0.17 -7.27 -14.22
CA ILE A 66 -0.41 -8.37 -13.43
C ILE A 66 -1.78 -8.84 -13.98
N GLY A 67 -2.28 -8.23 -15.05
CA GLY A 67 -3.49 -8.68 -15.76
C GLY A 67 -4.79 -8.00 -15.33
N LEU A 68 -4.73 -6.84 -14.65
CA LEU A 68 -5.93 -6.04 -14.41
C LEU A 68 -6.47 -5.50 -15.75
N PRO A 69 -7.80 -5.54 -16.00
CA PRO A 69 -8.37 -5.05 -17.25
C PRO A 69 -7.95 -3.61 -17.58
N THR A 70 -7.55 -3.33 -18.83
CA THR A 70 -7.05 -2.02 -19.28
C THR A 70 -7.98 -0.88 -18.90
N LYS A 71 -9.30 -1.04 -19.07
CA LYS A 71 -10.29 -0.03 -18.67
C LYS A 71 -10.22 0.32 -17.18
N GLN A 72 -9.95 -0.65 -16.30
CA GLN A 72 -9.81 -0.40 -14.87
C GLN A 72 -8.46 0.27 -14.57
N CYS A 73 -7.39 -0.15 -15.25
CA CYS A 73 -6.08 0.52 -15.17
C CYS A 73 -6.18 2.00 -15.55
N ASP A 74 -6.87 2.33 -16.64
CA ASP A 74 -7.03 3.71 -17.11
C ASP A 74 -7.76 4.59 -16.08
N LEU A 75 -8.83 4.06 -15.46
CA LEU A 75 -9.57 4.76 -14.40
C LEU A 75 -8.70 5.01 -13.16
N LEU A 76 -7.92 4.01 -12.75
CA LEU A 76 -7.03 4.09 -11.59
C LEU A 76 -5.83 5.03 -11.86
N ALA A 77 -5.24 4.96 -13.05
CA ALA A 77 -4.10 5.79 -13.45
C ALA A 77 -4.48 7.29 -13.44
N ALA A 78 -5.71 7.64 -13.82
CA ALA A 78 -6.21 9.01 -13.72
C ALA A 78 -6.25 9.55 -12.27
N SER A 79 -6.19 8.67 -11.27
CA SER A 79 -6.08 9.01 -9.84
C SER A 79 -4.70 8.68 -9.25
N ASN A 80 -3.68 8.51 -10.10
CA ASN A 80 -2.31 8.15 -9.73
C ASN A 80 -2.21 6.83 -8.94
N ILE A 81 -3.05 5.85 -9.28
CA ILE A 81 -2.99 4.48 -8.76
C ILE A 81 -2.54 3.59 -9.92
N GLN A 82 -1.28 3.14 -9.88
CA GLN A 82 -0.66 2.42 -11.01
C GLN A 82 -0.07 1.07 -10.61
N THR A 83 0.26 0.91 -9.32
CA THR A 83 0.95 -0.27 -8.80
C THR A 83 0.01 -1.14 -7.98
N LEU A 84 0.40 -2.40 -7.77
CA LEU A 84 -0.27 -3.30 -6.84
C LEU A 84 -0.29 -2.68 -5.44
N PHE A 85 0.84 -2.11 -4.99
CA PHE A 85 0.98 -1.45 -3.69
C PHE A 85 -0.06 -0.35 -3.49
N ASP A 86 -0.33 0.45 -4.51
CA ASP A 86 -1.35 1.49 -4.42
C ASP A 86 -2.74 0.93 -4.16
N VAL A 87 -3.10 -0.21 -4.71
CA VAL A 87 -4.42 -0.78 -4.45
C VAL A 87 -4.49 -1.37 -3.05
N VAL A 88 -3.53 -2.23 -2.69
CA VAL A 88 -3.62 -3.10 -1.51
C VAL A 88 -3.34 -2.40 -0.18
N ARG A 89 -2.64 -1.26 -0.19
CA ARG A 89 -2.42 -0.45 1.03
C ARG A 89 -3.65 0.33 1.49
N ARG A 90 -4.74 0.27 0.71
CA ARG A 90 -5.98 1.04 0.91
C ARG A 90 -7.14 0.09 1.18
N GLU A 91 -8.09 0.54 1.98
CA GLU A 91 -9.39 -0.13 2.06
C GLU A 91 -10.12 -0.07 0.70
N PRO A 92 -10.91 -1.09 0.32
CA PRO A 92 -11.67 -1.08 -0.93
C PRO A 92 -12.57 0.16 -1.07
N SER A 93 -13.13 0.64 0.04
CA SER A 93 -13.96 1.85 0.05
C SER A 93 -13.21 3.12 -0.37
N ALA A 94 -11.88 3.17 -0.22
CA ALA A 94 -11.10 4.31 -0.68
C ALA A 94 -11.02 4.38 -2.22
N LEU A 95 -11.15 3.24 -2.91
CA LEU A 95 -11.12 3.19 -4.38
C LEU A 95 -12.40 3.75 -5.01
N THR A 96 -13.51 3.86 -4.26
CA THR A 96 -14.76 4.45 -4.78
C THR A 96 -14.66 5.95 -5.00
N LYS A 97 -13.61 6.60 -4.46
CA LYS A 97 -13.28 8.00 -4.74
C LYS A 97 -12.79 8.20 -6.19
N VAL A 98 -12.34 7.13 -6.85
CA VAL A 98 -11.97 7.15 -8.26
C VAL A 98 -13.23 7.23 -9.11
N LYS A 99 -13.32 8.27 -9.94
CA LYS A 99 -14.47 8.50 -10.83
C LYS A 99 -14.67 7.27 -11.73
N GLY A 100 -15.86 6.68 -11.68
CA GLY A 100 -16.21 5.51 -12.50
C GLY A 100 -16.00 4.15 -11.82
N ILE A 101 -15.49 4.10 -10.59
CA ILE A 101 -15.37 2.88 -9.79
C ILE A 101 -16.47 2.85 -8.72
N GLY A 102 -17.42 1.92 -8.86
CA GLY A 102 -18.43 1.64 -7.83
C GLY A 102 -17.93 0.65 -6.77
N GLU A 103 -18.68 0.50 -5.67
CA GLU A 103 -18.29 -0.38 -4.55
C GLU A 103 -17.98 -1.82 -4.97
N LYS A 104 -18.81 -2.41 -5.85
CA LYS A 104 -18.61 -3.78 -6.33
C LYS A 104 -17.28 -3.91 -7.06
N THR A 105 -17.04 -3.01 -8.02
CA THR A 105 -15.81 -2.98 -8.81
C THR A 105 -14.59 -2.71 -7.93
N ALA A 106 -14.69 -1.83 -6.93
CA ALA A 106 -13.63 -1.58 -5.97
C ALA A 106 -13.25 -2.85 -5.19
N ARG A 107 -14.25 -3.61 -4.69
CA ARG A 107 -14.02 -4.88 -4.00
C ARG A 107 -13.39 -5.92 -4.92
N GLU A 108 -13.84 -5.99 -6.18
CA GLU A 108 -13.29 -6.92 -7.18
C GLU A 108 -11.82 -6.60 -7.51
N ILE A 109 -11.48 -5.33 -7.76
CA ILE A 109 -10.10 -4.88 -7.99
C ILE A 109 -9.22 -5.20 -6.80
N HIS A 110 -9.68 -4.88 -5.58
CA HIS A 110 -8.92 -5.15 -4.37
C HIS A 110 -8.74 -6.66 -4.13
N ALA A 111 -9.78 -7.46 -4.34
CA ALA A 111 -9.70 -8.92 -4.19
C ALA A 111 -8.74 -9.55 -5.21
N PHE A 112 -8.77 -9.09 -6.46
CA PHE A 112 -7.83 -9.48 -7.51
C PHE A 112 -6.38 -9.17 -7.08
N CYS A 113 -6.11 -7.93 -6.65
CA CYS A 113 -4.78 -7.54 -6.18
C CYS A 113 -4.31 -8.37 -4.98
N MET A 114 -5.18 -8.59 -4.00
CA MET A 114 -4.87 -9.42 -2.83
C MET A 114 -4.60 -10.90 -3.18
N GLN A 115 -5.14 -11.42 -4.29
CA GLN A 115 -4.80 -12.75 -4.76
C GLN A 115 -3.34 -12.85 -5.19
N HIS A 116 -2.84 -11.87 -5.96
CA HIS A 116 -1.42 -11.81 -6.34
C HIS A 116 -0.51 -11.71 -5.12
N VAL A 117 -0.88 -10.90 -4.13
CA VAL A 117 -0.14 -10.78 -2.86
C VAL A 117 -0.07 -12.13 -2.15
N ARG A 118 -1.18 -12.86 -2.04
CA ARG A 118 -1.21 -14.18 -1.39
C ARG A 118 -0.37 -15.21 -2.12
N GLU A 119 -0.33 -15.16 -3.44
CA GLU A 119 0.52 -16.03 -4.26
C GLU A 119 2.00 -15.74 -4.01
N TRP A 120 2.38 -14.46 -4.05
CA TRP A 120 3.74 -14.04 -3.72
C TRP A 120 4.16 -14.46 -2.30
N MET A 121 3.29 -14.27 -1.29
CA MET A 121 3.58 -14.67 0.09
C MET A 121 3.87 -16.17 0.21
N ARG A 122 3.11 -17.02 -0.51
CA ARG A 122 3.37 -18.47 -0.52
C ARG A 122 4.71 -18.81 -1.17
N GLN A 123 5.13 -18.05 -2.17
CA GLN A 123 6.41 -18.24 -2.83
C GLN A 123 7.57 -17.80 -1.93
N TYR A 124 7.45 -16.62 -1.32
CA TYR A 124 8.40 -16.09 -0.36
C TYR A 124 8.63 -17.06 0.82
N ASP A 125 7.55 -17.59 1.40
CA ASP A 125 7.63 -18.57 2.49
C ASP A 125 8.37 -19.86 2.09
N LYS A 126 8.22 -20.31 0.84
CA LYS A 126 8.93 -21.48 0.34
C LYS A 126 10.42 -21.21 0.20
N GLU A 127 10.78 -20.06 -0.36
CA GLU A 127 12.17 -19.63 -0.56
C GLU A 127 12.90 -19.49 0.78
N CYS A 128 12.31 -18.81 1.77
CA CYS A 128 12.91 -18.68 3.10
C CYS A 128 13.14 -20.04 3.79
N ARG A 129 12.22 -21.00 3.63
CA ARG A 129 12.40 -22.35 4.19
C ARG A 129 13.52 -23.13 3.49
N GLN A 130 13.72 -22.93 2.19
CA GLN A 130 14.79 -23.58 1.44
C GLN A 130 16.17 -23.02 1.79
N THR A 131 16.27 -21.72 2.06
CA THR A 131 17.55 -21.09 2.47
C THR A 131 17.94 -21.41 3.91
N ALA A 132 16.99 -21.81 4.75
CA ALA A 132 17.22 -22.17 6.15
C ALA A 132 17.55 -23.66 6.39
N ALA A 133 17.47 -24.51 5.35
CA ALA A 133 17.74 -25.94 5.41
C ALA A 133 19.14 -26.28 4.89
#